data_AF-A0A7J4RKX8-F1
#
_entry.id   AF-A0A7J4RKX8-F1
#
_cell.length_a   1.000
_cell.length_b   1.000
_cell.length_c   1.000
_cell.angle_alpha   90.00
_cell.angle_beta   90.00
_cell.angle_gamma   90.00
#
_symmetry.space_group_name_H-M   'P 1'
#
loop_
_entity.id
_entity.type
_entity.pdbx_description
1 polymer ?
#
loop_
_entity_poly.entity_id
_entity_poly.type
_entity_poly.pdbx_seq_one_letter_code
_entity_poly.pdbx_strand_id
1 'polypeptide(L)'
;MDELNWLNRFVTETPGDSEVGGRPRQVPHACWSRVHPTPVPEPVLGLWSDELAQELNLERGGADVLGGNRITVGMDPYAQRYGGHQFGNWANQLGDGRAITLGEVDTGNDILELQLKGPGITPYSRFADGKAVLRSSIREFLCSEAMHHLGIPTTRALSLVTTGEDVVRDVLYNGNPA
;
A
#
# COMPACT_ATOMS: atom_id res chain seq x y z
N MET A 1 3.18 -12.74 -10.19
CA MET A 1 1.98 -12.06 -9.62
C MET A 1 0.71 -12.84 -9.94
N ASP A 2 0.47 -13.17 -11.21
CA ASP A 2 -0.72 -13.94 -11.63
C ASP A 2 -0.76 -15.38 -11.09
N GLU A 3 0.38 -15.95 -10.72
CA GLU A 3 0.51 -17.32 -10.21
C GLU A 3 0.60 -17.41 -8.68
N LEU A 4 0.53 -16.28 -7.96
CA LEU A 4 0.60 -16.28 -6.51
C LEU A 4 -0.65 -16.91 -5.89
N ASN A 5 -0.48 -17.59 -4.76
CA ASN A 5 -1.58 -18.12 -3.97
C ASN A 5 -2.22 -16.99 -3.15
N TRP A 6 -3.14 -16.27 -3.79
CA TRP A 6 -3.87 -15.16 -3.17
C TRP A 6 -4.95 -15.63 -2.20
N LEU A 7 -4.97 -15.01 -1.02
CA LEU A 7 -6.00 -15.14 0.00
C LEU A 7 -6.70 -13.79 0.21
N ASN A 8 -7.96 -13.86 0.63
CA ASN A 8 -8.83 -12.70 0.85
C ASN A 8 -9.53 -12.84 2.22
N ARG A 9 -8.84 -13.34 3.24
CA ARG A 9 -9.44 -13.68 4.54
C ARG A 9 -9.94 -12.42 5.22
N PHE A 10 -9.14 -11.36 5.24
CA PHE A 10 -9.54 -10.12 5.90
C PHE A 10 -10.86 -9.56 5.34
N VAL A 11 -11.03 -9.58 4.01
CA VAL A 11 -12.24 -9.07 3.36
C VAL A 11 -13.42 -10.05 3.38
N THR A 12 -13.20 -11.35 3.62
CA THR A 12 -14.28 -12.35 3.70
C THR A 12 -14.73 -12.62 5.13
N GLU A 13 -13.86 -12.40 6.11
CA GLU A 13 -14.10 -12.73 7.52
C GLU A 13 -14.44 -11.50 8.38
N THR A 14 -14.36 -10.28 7.84
CA THR A 14 -14.67 -9.05 8.58
C THR A 14 -15.71 -8.16 7.86
N PRO A 15 -16.49 -7.33 8.60
CA PRO A 15 -17.49 -6.46 8.00
C PRO A 15 -16.87 -5.46 7.01
N GLY A 16 -17.40 -5.42 5.79
CA GLY A 16 -16.97 -4.50 4.75
C GLY A 16 -17.89 -3.29 4.57
N ASP A 17 -17.35 -2.24 3.97
CA ASP A 17 -18.11 -1.13 3.41
C ASP A 17 -19.05 -1.63 2.30
N SER A 18 -20.29 -1.13 2.29
CA SER A 18 -21.27 -1.44 1.25
C SER A 18 -20.96 -0.76 -0.08
N GLU A 19 -20.14 0.29 -0.06
CA GLU A 19 -19.72 1.04 -1.23
C GLU A 19 -18.30 0.65 -1.66
N VAL A 20 -18.06 0.67 -2.98
CA VAL A 20 -16.74 0.42 -3.59
C VAL A 20 -16.13 1.74 -4.06
N GLY A 21 -14.90 2.01 -3.63
CA GLY A 21 -14.15 3.21 -3.97
C GLY A 21 -14.83 4.49 -3.50
N GLY A 22 -14.84 5.50 -4.37
CA GLY A 22 -15.49 6.79 -4.10
C GLY A 22 -14.58 7.83 -3.45
N ARG A 23 -15.20 8.95 -3.08
CA ARG A 23 -14.52 10.09 -2.46
C ARG A 23 -14.25 9.84 -0.96
N PRO A 24 -13.31 10.58 -0.34
CA PRO A 24 -13.09 10.51 1.10
C PRO A 24 -14.36 10.73 1.91
N ARG A 25 -14.64 9.83 2.87
CA ARG A 25 -15.87 9.84 3.69
C ARG A 25 -15.70 9.06 5.00
N GLN A 26 -16.65 9.25 5.92
CA GLN A 26 -16.77 8.39 7.11
C GLN A 26 -17.38 7.04 6.72
N VAL A 27 -16.90 5.96 7.33
CA VAL A 27 -17.28 4.57 7.01
C VAL A 27 -17.58 3.82 8.31
N PRO A 28 -18.66 4.17 9.03
CA PRO A 28 -18.96 3.51 10.30
C PRO A 28 -19.28 2.03 10.08
N HIS A 29 -19.03 1.20 11.10
CA HIS A 29 -19.39 -0.23 11.13
C HIS A 29 -18.72 -1.15 10.09
N ALA A 30 -17.63 -0.70 9.45
CA ALA A 30 -16.78 -1.52 8.59
C ALA A 30 -15.35 -1.63 9.11
N CYS A 31 -14.64 -2.67 8.66
CA CYS A 31 -13.20 -2.89 8.85
C CYS A 31 -12.39 -2.45 7.63
N TRP A 32 -13.00 -2.36 6.46
CA TRP A 32 -12.33 -2.02 5.20
C TRP A 32 -13.34 -1.50 4.17
N SER A 33 -12.82 -0.83 3.13
CA SER A 33 -13.55 -0.52 1.89
C SER A 33 -12.83 -1.11 0.69
N ARG A 34 -13.56 -1.77 -0.21
CA ARG A 34 -13.00 -2.17 -1.51
C ARG A 34 -12.62 -0.93 -2.30
N VAL A 35 -11.41 -0.92 -2.85
CA VAL A 35 -10.92 0.21 -3.65
C VAL A 35 -9.85 -0.30 -4.60
N HIS A 36 -9.95 0.10 -5.86
CA HIS A 36 -8.92 -0.20 -6.85
C HIS A 36 -7.83 0.88 -6.83
N PRO A 37 -6.55 0.51 -7.01
CA PRO A 37 -5.49 1.46 -7.34
C PRO A 37 -5.88 2.34 -8.53
N THR A 38 -5.41 3.59 -8.52
CA THR A 38 -5.52 4.52 -9.63
C THR A 38 -4.37 4.26 -10.59
N PRO A 39 -4.64 3.86 -11.85
CA PRO A 39 -3.60 3.61 -12.83
C PRO A 39 -2.70 4.82 -13.07
N VAL A 40 -1.41 4.57 -13.28
CA VAL A 40 -0.40 5.60 -13.50
C VAL A 40 0.07 5.63 -14.97
N PRO A 41 0.51 6.77 -15.50
CA PRO A 41 0.82 6.91 -16.92
C PRO A 41 2.02 6.08 -17.38
N GLU A 42 3.09 6.00 -16.59
CA GLU A 42 4.34 5.34 -16.98
C GLU A 42 4.95 4.58 -15.79
N PRO A 43 4.45 3.37 -15.47
CA PRO A 43 4.98 2.56 -14.39
C PRO A 43 6.37 2.00 -14.77
N VAL A 44 7.41 2.45 -14.08
CA VAL A 44 8.79 1.96 -14.26
C VAL A 44 9.31 1.37 -12.95
N LEU A 45 9.74 0.12 -12.99
CA LEU A 45 10.30 -0.57 -11.84
C LEU A 45 11.72 -0.05 -11.54
N GLY A 46 11.91 0.51 -10.34
CA GLY A 46 13.18 1.06 -9.86
C GLY A 46 13.90 0.11 -8.91
N LEU A 47 13.55 0.17 -7.62
CA LEU A 47 14.15 -0.69 -6.57
C LEU A 47 13.40 -2.02 -6.46
N TRP A 48 14.11 -3.06 -6.03
CA TRP A 48 13.63 -4.44 -5.94
C TRP A 48 14.38 -5.18 -4.82
N SER A 49 13.68 -5.95 -4.00
CA SER A 49 14.26 -6.84 -2.99
C SER A 49 14.28 -8.27 -3.54
N ASP A 50 15.48 -8.76 -3.90
CA ASP A 50 15.64 -10.09 -4.49
C ASP A 50 15.27 -11.21 -3.52
N GLU A 51 15.61 -11.07 -2.23
CA GLU A 51 15.32 -12.09 -1.21
C GLU A 51 13.81 -12.21 -0.96
N LEU A 52 13.10 -11.09 -0.76
CA LEU A 52 11.64 -11.14 -0.58
C LEU A 52 10.92 -11.62 -1.84
N ALA A 53 11.43 -11.27 -3.03
CA ALA A 53 10.90 -11.78 -4.28
C ALA A 53 11.04 -13.31 -4.37
N GLN A 54 12.17 -13.88 -3.94
CA GLN A 54 12.37 -15.33 -3.88
C GLN A 54 11.40 -15.99 -2.88
N GLU A 55 11.20 -15.40 -1.69
CA GLU A 55 10.20 -15.88 -0.72
C GLU A 55 8.78 -15.93 -1.30
N LEU A 56 8.45 -14.95 -2.15
CA LEU A 56 7.16 -14.86 -2.85
C LEU A 56 7.12 -15.69 -4.15
N ASN A 57 8.19 -16.36 -4.55
CA ASN A 57 8.34 -17.00 -5.87
C ASN A 57 8.05 -16.05 -7.04
N LEU A 58 8.62 -14.85 -6.98
CA LEU A 58 8.48 -13.80 -8.00
C LEU A 58 9.78 -13.56 -8.74
N GLU A 59 9.69 -13.50 -10.07
CA GLU A 59 10.73 -12.90 -10.90
C GLU A 59 10.59 -11.37 -10.93
N ARG A 60 11.71 -10.69 -11.14
CA ARG A 60 11.74 -9.23 -11.26
C ARG A 60 10.90 -8.77 -12.46
N GLY A 61 9.89 -7.94 -12.21
CA GLY A 61 9.01 -7.42 -13.25
C GLY A 61 7.68 -6.93 -12.69
N GLY A 62 6.63 -6.96 -13.51
CA GLY A 62 5.26 -6.64 -13.08
C GLY A 62 5.06 -5.18 -12.66
N ALA A 63 5.77 -4.24 -13.28
CA ALA A 63 5.65 -2.81 -12.97
C ALA A 63 4.21 -2.29 -13.13
N ASP A 64 3.45 -2.86 -14.06
CA ASP A 64 2.03 -2.58 -14.26
C ASP A 64 1.17 -3.02 -13.05
N VAL A 65 1.46 -4.17 -12.46
CA VAL A 65 0.74 -4.65 -11.26
C VAL A 65 1.18 -3.88 -10.03
N LEU A 66 2.50 -3.76 -9.82
CA LEU A 66 3.10 -3.11 -8.66
C LEU A 66 2.97 -1.58 -8.69
N GLY A 67 2.70 -1.00 -9.86
CA GLY A 67 2.32 0.40 -10.06
C GLY A 67 0.81 0.66 -9.93
N GLY A 68 -0.01 -0.39 -9.80
CA GLY A 68 -1.47 -0.27 -9.66
C GLY A 68 -2.26 -0.14 -10.97
N ASN A 69 -1.65 -0.42 -12.13
CA ASN A 69 -2.33 -0.38 -13.43
C ASN A 69 -3.12 -1.66 -13.72
N ARG A 70 -2.75 -2.78 -13.10
CA ARG A 70 -3.39 -4.08 -13.32
C ARG A 70 -3.60 -4.82 -12.02
N ILE A 71 -4.80 -5.39 -11.87
CA ILE A 71 -5.15 -6.33 -10.81
C ILE A 71 -5.12 -7.74 -11.39
N THR A 72 -4.44 -8.67 -10.71
CA THR A 72 -4.31 -10.06 -11.16
C THR A 72 -5.44 -10.92 -10.63
N VAL A 73 -5.61 -12.12 -11.20
CA VAL A 73 -6.56 -13.10 -10.66
C VAL A 73 -6.21 -13.42 -9.21
N GLY A 74 -7.22 -13.45 -8.34
CA GLY A 74 -7.08 -13.75 -6.91
C GLY A 74 -7.03 -12.53 -5.99
N MET A 75 -6.60 -11.37 -6.48
CA MET A 75 -6.61 -10.13 -5.70
C MET A 75 -8.04 -9.62 -5.44
N ASP A 76 -8.33 -9.15 -4.21
CA ASP A 76 -9.51 -8.35 -3.88
C ASP A 76 -9.07 -7.04 -3.18
N PRO A 77 -8.69 -6.00 -3.94
CA PRO A 77 -8.04 -4.84 -3.35
C PRO A 77 -8.93 -4.03 -2.38
N TYR A 78 -8.35 -3.66 -1.25
CA TYR A 78 -9.05 -2.93 -0.18
C TYR A 78 -8.16 -1.90 0.52
N ALA A 79 -8.80 -0.95 1.20
CA ALA A 79 -8.18 -0.04 2.13
C ALA A 79 -8.77 -0.30 3.53
N GLN A 80 -7.92 -0.45 4.54
CA GLN A 80 -8.35 -0.71 5.91
C GLN A 80 -8.90 0.54 6.56
N ARG A 81 -9.92 0.34 7.39
CA ARG A 81 -10.42 1.35 8.32
C ARG A 81 -9.83 1.11 9.69
N TYR A 82 -9.28 2.17 10.27
CA TYR A 82 -8.88 2.17 11.68
C TYR A 82 -9.13 3.55 12.29
N GLY A 83 -8.91 3.67 13.60
CA GLY A 83 -8.89 4.93 14.33
C GLY A 83 -7.70 4.95 15.27
N GLY A 84 -7.37 6.11 15.83
CA GLY A 84 -6.21 6.18 16.72
C GLY A 84 -6.05 7.51 17.42
N HIS A 85 -5.22 7.50 18.46
CA HIS A 85 -4.74 8.72 19.09
C HIS A 85 -3.57 9.29 18.30
N GLN A 86 -3.66 10.53 17.85
CA GLN A 86 -2.56 11.27 17.24
C GLN A 86 -2.15 12.39 18.19
N PHE A 87 -0.88 12.43 18.59
CA PHE A 87 -0.35 13.44 19.51
C PHE A 87 -1.18 13.57 20.80
N GLY A 88 -1.55 12.43 21.39
CA GLY A 88 -2.32 12.36 22.64
C GLY A 88 -3.83 12.59 22.50
N ASN A 89 -4.34 12.90 21.30
CA ASN A 89 -5.76 13.21 21.08
C ASN A 89 -6.43 12.14 20.22
N TRP A 90 -7.64 11.73 20.57
CA TRP A 90 -8.42 10.81 19.75
C TRP A 90 -8.79 11.45 18.41
N ALA A 91 -8.24 10.92 17.31
CA ALA A 91 -8.42 11.46 15.97
C ALA A 91 -9.66 10.91 15.23
N ASN A 92 -10.50 10.14 15.93
CA ASN A 92 -11.64 9.43 15.34
C ASN A 92 -11.20 8.48 14.21
N GLN A 93 -11.97 8.44 13.12
CA GLN A 93 -11.67 7.58 11.98
C GLN A 93 -10.44 8.10 11.21
N LEU A 94 -9.49 7.19 11.07
CA LEU A 94 -8.38 7.23 10.13
C LEU A 94 -8.62 6.13 9.08
N GLY A 95 -7.59 5.37 8.73
CA GLY A 95 -7.63 4.34 7.70
C GLY A 95 -6.49 4.53 6.71
N ASP A 96 -6.40 3.58 5.79
CA ASP A 96 -5.41 3.56 4.71
C ASP A 96 -5.71 4.69 3.71
N GLY A 97 -5.32 5.91 4.06
CA GLY A 97 -5.62 7.11 3.27
C GLY A 97 -4.73 7.28 2.02
N ARG A 98 -3.69 6.47 1.88
CA ARG A 98 -2.80 6.43 0.71
C ARG A 98 -2.18 5.06 0.51
N ALA A 99 -2.85 4.03 1.01
CA ALA A 99 -2.42 2.65 0.89
C ALA A 99 -3.60 1.83 0.40
N ILE A 100 -3.32 0.83 -0.43
CA ILE A 100 -4.30 -0.15 -0.88
C ILE A 100 -3.61 -1.49 -0.82
N THR A 101 -4.21 -2.40 -0.06
CA THR A 101 -3.81 -3.79 0.01
C THR A 101 -4.39 -4.51 -1.20
N LEU A 102 -3.55 -5.23 -1.95
CA LEU A 102 -3.95 -6.01 -3.12
C LEU A 102 -4.58 -7.36 -2.73
N GLY A 103 -4.15 -7.88 -1.59
CA GLY A 103 -4.58 -9.15 -1.02
C GLY A 103 -3.51 -9.70 -0.08
N GLU A 104 -3.77 -10.88 0.44
CA GLU A 104 -2.81 -11.68 1.20
C GLU A 104 -2.19 -12.73 0.27
N VAL A 105 -0.93 -13.08 0.45
CA VAL A 105 -0.24 -14.15 -0.30
C VAL A 105 0.25 -15.19 0.68
N ASP A 106 -0.14 -16.43 0.45
CA ASP A 106 0.38 -17.59 1.16
C ASP A 106 1.67 -18.06 0.49
N THR A 107 2.79 -17.95 1.20
CA THR A 107 4.12 -18.39 0.72
C THR A 107 4.39 -19.86 1.03
N GLY A 108 3.47 -20.55 1.72
CA GLY A 108 3.63 -21.89 2.28
C GLY A 108 4.31 -21.90 3.65
N ASN A 109 5.07 -20.87 4.00
CA ASN A 109 5.68 -20.69 5.33
C ASN A 109 4.92 -19.64 6.15
N ASP A 110 4.49 -18.56 5.50
CA ASP A 110 3.84 -17.42 6.11
C ASP A 110 2.73 -16.88 5.19
N ILE A 111 1.88 -16.02 5.75
CA ILE A 111 0.90 -15.27 4.97
C ILE A 111 1.27 -13.80 5.04
N LEU A 112 1.59 -13.23 3.88
CA LEU A 112 2.08 -11.87 3.75
C LEU A 112 1.01 -10.98 3.11
N GLU A 113 0.81 -9.78 3.67
CA GLU A 113 -0.04 -8.78 3.06
C GLU A 113 0.75 -7.99 1.98
N LEU A 114 0.25 -7.95 0.75
CA LEU A 114 0.86 -7.15 -0.32
C LEU A 114 0.13 -5.80 -0.44
N GLN A 115 0.78 -4.74 0.04
CA GLN A 115 0.22 -3.40 0.09
C GLN A 115 0.98 -2.41 -0.81
N LEU A 116 0.25 -1.70 -1.67
CA LEU A 116 0.77 -0.58 -2.43
C LEU A 116 0.66 0.71 -1.61
N LYS A 117 1.73 1.50 -1.58
CA LYS A 117 1.76 2.84 -0.94
C LYS A 117 1.87 3.93 -2.00
N GLY A 118 0.96 4.90 -1.93
CA GLY A 118 0.73 5.89 -2.99
C GLY A 118 -0.14 5.47 -4.18
N PRO A 119 -1.00 4.42 -4.13
CA PRO A 119 -1.75 3.95 -5.29
C PRO A 119 -2.97 4.83 -5.63
N GLY A 120 -3.20 5.95 -4.93
CA GLY A 120 -4.32 6.85 -5.17
C GLY A 120 -5.25 7.02 -3.98
N ILE A 121 -6.36 7.71 -4.23
CA ILE A 121 -7.33 8.10 -3.20
C ILE A 121 -8.16 6.90 -2.76
N THR A 122 -8.44 6.86 -1.46
CA THR A 122 -9.35 5.91 -0.81
C THR A 122 -10.42 6.70 -0.04
N PRO A 123 -11.47 6.03 0.46
CA PRO A 123 -12.40 6.64 1.41
C PRO A 123 -11.75 7.27 2.65
N TYR A 124 -10.51 6.88 2.97
CA TYR A 124 -9.79 7.28 4.17
C TYR A 124 -8.75 8.40 3.90
N SER A 125 -8.61 8.89 2.67
CA SER A 125 -7.60 9.91 2.30
C SER A 125 -7.81 11.27 2.96
N ARG A 126 -8.99 11.53 3.53
CA ARG A 126 -9.39 12.85 4.07
C ARG A 126 -9.21 13.95 3.02
N PHE A 127 -8.17 14.78 3.16
CA PHE A 127 -7.87 15.90 2.27
C PHE A 127 -6.61 15.64 1.41
N ALA A 128 -5.99 14.46 1.53
CA ALA A 128 -4.78 14.11 0.79
C ALA A 128 -5.11 13.54 -0.60
N ASP A 129 -4.14 13.61 -1.51
CA ASP A 129 -4.22 13.12 -2.89
C ASP A 129 -3.99 11.60 -3.04
N GLY A 130 -3.68 10.90 -1.94
CA GLY A 130 -3.44 9.46 -1.95
C GLY A 130 -2.11 9.03 -2.60
N LYS A 131 -1.20 9.97 -2.91
CA LYS A 131 0.07 9.70 -3.59
C LYS A 131 1.27 9.67 -2.62
N ALA A 132 2.27 8.86 -2.96
CA ALA A 132 3.57 8.83 -2.32
C ALA A 132 4.62 9.51 -3.23
N VAL A 133 5.61 10.18 -2.64
CA VAL A 133 6.70 10.81 -3.39
C VAL A 133 7.95 9.97 -3.37
N LEU A 134 8.74 10.03 -4.45
CA LEU A 134 9.94 9.19 -4.64
C LEU A 134 10.89 9.22 -3.44
N ARG A 135 11.17 10.41 -2.88
CA ARG A 135 12.07 10.56 -1.72
C ARG A 135 11.63 9.77 -0.49
N SER A 136 10.32 9.73 -0.19
CA SER A 136 9.80 9.00 0.97
C SER A 136 9.83 7.51 0.70
N SER A 137 9.47 7.09 -0.52
CA SER A 137 9.44 5.69 -0.92
C SER A 137 10.85 5.06 -0.92
N ILE A 138 11.87 5.78 -1.38
CA ILE A 138 13.27 5.32 -1.31
C ILE A 138 13.70 5.13 0.15
N ARG A 139 13.43 6.11 1.02
CA ARG A 139 13.80 6.02 2.43
C ARG A 139 13.12 4.86 3.14
N GLU A 140 11.84 4.65 2.85
CA GLU A 140 11.06 3.56 3.43
C GLU A 140 11.60 2.21 2.97
N PHE A 141 11.84 2.03 1.66
CA PHE A 141 12.43 0.80 1.11
C PHE A 141 13.76 0.47 1.78
N LEU A 142 14.71 1.42 1.80
CA LEU A 142 16.04 1.20 2.38
C LEU A 142 15.98 0.92 3.88
N CYS A 143 15.12 1.64 4.62
CA CYS A 143 15.03 1.46 6.07
C CYS A 143 14.37 0.12 6.42
N SER A 144 13.32 -0.28 5.71
CA SER A 144 12.65 -1.57 5.90
C SER A 144 13.61 -2.73 5.72
N GLU A 145 14.35 -2.77 4.60
CA GLU A 145 15.26 -3.89 4.36
C GLU A 145 16.50 -3.84 5.28
N ALA A 146 17.01 -2.65 5.59
CA ALA A 146 18.11 -2.52 6.56
C ALA A 146 17.71 -3.05 7.95
N MET A 147 16.51 -2.71 8.44
CA MET A 147 16.00 -3.20 9.73
C MET A 147 15.85 -4.72 9.74
N HIS A 148 15.36 -5.30 8.65
CA HIS A 148 15.24 -6.74 8.50
C HIS A 148 16.60 -7.44 8.59
N HIS A 149 17.60 -6.97 7.85
CA HIS A 149 18.96 -7.54 7.88
C HIS A 149 19.71 -7.29 9.20
N LEU A 150 19.27 -6.32 10.00
CA LEU A 150 19.73 -6.14 11.38
C LEU A 150 19.05 -7.09 12.37
N GLY A 151 18.11 -7.93 11.92
CA GLY A 151 17.34 -8.84 12.77
C GLY A 151 16.25 -8.15 13.60
N ILE A 152 15.83 -6.94 13.20
CA ILE A 152 14.80 -6.18 13.90
C ILE A 152 13.45 -6.40 13.20
N PRO A 153 12.39 -6.81 13.92
CA PRO A 153 11.06 -6.98 13.32
C PRO A 153 10.57 -5.70 12.63
N THR A 154 10.20 -5.81 11.36
CA THR A 154 9.83 -4.69 10.49
C THR A 154 8.92 -5.15 9.36
N THR A 155 8.18 -4.23 8.75
CA THR A 155 7.62 -4.47 7.42
C THR A 155 8.75 -4.53 6.40
N ARG A 156 8.59 -5.40 5.40
CA ARG A 156 9.52 -5.56 4.28
C ARG A 156 9.10 -4.70 3.09
N ALA A 157 10.02 -4.43 2.17
CA ALA A 157 9.76 -3.67 0.96
C ALA A 157 10.14 -4.46 -0.29
N LEU A 158 9.14 -4.90 -1.07
CA LEU A 158 9.35 -5.70 -2.28
C LEU A 158 9.92 -4.87 -3.44
N SER A 159 9.30 -3.73 -3.73
CA SER A 159 9.59 -2.96 -4.94
C SER A 159 9.32 -1.47 -4.77
N LEU A 160 9.95 -0.67 -5.62
CA LEU A 160 9.61 0.73 -5.84
C LEU A 160 9.31 0.93 -7.33
N VAL A 161 8.13 1.46 -7.65
CA VAL A 161 7.71 1.81 -9.02
C VAL A 161 7.53 3.32 -9.12
N THR A 162 8.16 3.95 -10.11
CA THR A 162 7.89 5.35 -10.46
C THR A 162 6.71 5.43 -11.43
N THR A 163 5.94 6.50 -11.37
CA THR A 163 4.61 6.57 -11.99
C THR A 163 4.55 7.42 -13.26
N GLY A 164 5.55 8.27 -13.51
CA GLY A 164 5.49 9.31 -14.54
C GLY A 164 4.62 10.53 -14.17
N GLU A 165 4.09 10.59 -12.94
CA GLU A 165 3.28 11.72 -12.47
C GLU A 165 4.14 12.77 -11.76
N ASP A 166 3.86 14.05 -12.04
CA ASP A 166 4.39 15.17 -11.25
C ASP A 166 3.53 15.38 -9.99
N VAL A 167 4.07 15.01 -8.83
CA VAL A 167 3.41 15.18 -7.53
C VAL A 167 3.98 16.40 -6.81
N VAL A 168 3.15 17.44 -6.65
CA VAL A 168 3.54 18.64 -5.91
C VAL A 168 3.52 18.36 -4.41
N ARG A 169 4.66 18.57 -3.76
CA ARG A 169 4.83 18.68 -2.31
C ARG A 169 5.63 19.92 -2.02
N ASP A 170 5.63 20.34 -0.75
CA ASP A 170 6.45 21.47 -0.32
C ASP A 170 7.92 21.24 -0.74
N VAL A 171 8.35 22.03 -1.72
CA VAL A 171 9.67 22.01 -2.34
C VAL A 171 10.74 22.44 -1.32
N LEU A 172 10.32 23.19 -0.29
CA LEU A 172 11.18 23.70 0.78
C LEU A 172 11.20 22.78 2.02
N TYR A 173 10.54 21.62 1.99
CA TYR A 173 10.58 20.68 3.11
C TYR A 173 12.01 20.17 3.34
N ASN A 174 12.68 20.79 4.31
CA ASN A 174 14.04 20.50 4.75
C ASN A 174 14.08 19.53 5.95
N GLY A 175 12.94 18.99 6.37
CA GLY A 175 12.82 18.06 7.50
C GLY A 175 12.64 18.73 8.86
N ASN A 176 12.61 20.06 8.96
CA ASN A 176 12.27 20.77 10.20
C ASN A 176 10.78 21.13 10.24
N PRO A 177 10.10 20.94 11.39
CA PRO A 177 8.77 21.51 11.58
C PRO A 177 8.85 23.04 11.61
N ALA A 178 7.80 23.71 11.13
CA ALA A 178 7.59 25.15 11.31
C ALA A 178 7.19 25.49 12.75
#